data_AF-A0AAD8JVM3-F1
#
_entry.id   AF-A0AAD8JVM3-F1
#
_cell.length_a   1.000
_cell.length_b   1.000
_cell.length_c   1.000
_cell.angle_alpha   90.00
_cell.angle_beta   90.00
_cell.angle_gamma   90.00
#
_symmetry.space_group_name_H-M   'P 1'
#
loop_
_entity.id
_entity.type
_entity.pdbx_description
1 polymer ?
#
loop_
_entity_poly.entity_id
_entity_poly.type
_entity_poly.pdbx_seq_one_letter_code
_entity_poly.pdbx_strand_id
1 'polypeptide(L)'
;MANSTNQYVLAVKEEKCVIGKLHRSPHLPWSTTIVSLPLDIRSHDFLILGNLHGLLVVSNLKTSELVLWNPTTKENKVISNLVLANRCYLHQYDAVGFYMDSTNDYMVLHIQRKDEWIRVYTYSRRLGFWRRIYCTINKDYHKNSFVWSPGVYFAVEEFWVGQKNKVLCFDVNMEIFTEMPAFPEDLDIVICRGNLVSVRNQLQIFISYTYPKRSIDLWEMVHNKWKNVSVFPDIFHMPLSE
;
A
#
# COMPACT_ATOMS: atom_id res chain seq x y z
N MET A 1 -22.47 24.33 -14.04
CA MET A 1 -21.03 24.16 -14.35
C MET A 1 -20.60 22.79 -13.84
N ALA A 2 -20.25 21.87 -14.73
CA ALA A 2 -19.88 20.51 -14.34
C ALA A 2 -18.45 20.50 -13.77
N ASN A 3 -18.33 20.41 -12.43
CA ASN A 3 -17.05 20.27 -11.75
C ASN A 3 -16.42 18.92 -12.12
N SER A 4 -15.54 18.91 -13.13
CA SER A 4 -14.71 17.74 -13.42
C SER A 4 -13.65 17.59 -12.34
N THR A 5 -13.59 16.42 -11.70
CA THR A 5 -12.47 16.04 -10.85
C THR A 5 -11.27 15.66 -11.71
N ASN A 6 -10.05 16.07 -11.32
CA ASN A 6 -8.79 15.58 -11.93
C ASN A 6 -8.40 14.19 -11.40
N GLN A 7 -9.39 13.36 -11.08
CA GLN A 7 -9.20 12.03 -10.55
C GLN A 7 -9.35 11.02 -11.69
N TYR A 8 -8.48 10.02 -11.67
CA TYR A 8 -8.45 8.95 -12.65
C TYR A 8 -8.51 7.62 -11.92
N VAL A 9 -9.21 6.65 -12.52
CA VAL A 9 -9.26 5.27 -12.07
C VAL A 9 -8.38 4.46 -13.01
N LEU A 10 -7.43 3.71 -12.45
CA LEU A 10 -6.67 2.69 -13.16
C LEU A 10 -7.28 1.33 -12.84
N ALA A 11 -7.81 0.65 -13.86
CA ALA A 11 -8.27 -0.72 -13.75
C ALA A 11 -7.31 -1.65 -14.51
N VAL A 12 -6.89 -2.74 -13.88
CA VAL A 12 -6.02 -3.76 -14.50
C VAL A 12 -6.91 -4.93 -14.92
N LYS A 13 -6.87 -5.32 -16.20
CA LYS A 13 -7.61 -6.48 -16.73
C LYS A 13 -6.73 -7.25 -17.71
N GLU A 14 -6.46 -8.52 -17.39
CA GLU A 14 -5.73 -9.48 -18.24
C GLU A 14 -4.29 -9.05 -18.64
N GLU A 15 -4.13 -8.25 -19.68
CA GLU A 15 -2.81 -7.74 -20.12
C GLU A 15 -2.87 -6.23 -20.40
N LYS A 16 -4.00 -5.60 -20.08
CA LYS A 16 -4.28 -4.20 -20.37
C LYS A 16 -4.68 -3.47 -19.10
N CYS A 17 -4.29 -2.23 -19.05
CA CYS A 17 -4.77 -1.28 -18.08
C CYS A 17 -5.70 -0.28 -18.76
N VAL A 18 -6.78 0.06 -18.08
CA VAL A 18 -7.72 1.08 -18.52
C VAL A 18 -7.65 2.24 -17.55
N ILE A 19 -7.33 3.42 -18.08
CA ILE A 19 -7.37 4.68 -17.35
C ILE A 19 -8.68 5.37 -17.71
N GLY A 20 -9.57 5.53 -16.73
CA GLY A 20 -10.83 6.27 -16.87
C GLY A 20 -10.80 7.57 -16.08
N LYS A 21 -11.30 8.67 -16.65
CA LYS A 21 -11.51 9.90 -15.87
C LYS A 21 -12.77 9.75 -15.02
N LEU A 22 -12.66 10.02 -13.71
CA LEU A 22 -13.81 9.98 -12.82
C LEU A 22 -14.67 11.23 -13.04
N HIS A 23 -15.92 11.05 -13.44
CA HIS A 23 -16.91 12.11 -13.54
C HIS A 23 -17.87 12.03 -12.35
N ARG A 24 -18.22 13.19 -11.77
CA ARG A 24 -19.25 13.26 -10.72
C ARG A 24 -20.67 12.96 -11.23
N SER A 25 -20.88 13.09 -12.54
CA SER A 25 -22.17 12.75 -13.16
C SER A 25 -22.09 11.37 -13.77
N PRO A 26 -22.95 10.41 -13.37
CA PRO A 26 -22.96 9.06 -13.91
C PRO A 26 -23.39 8.99 -15.39
N HIS A 27 -23.89 10.09 -15.95
CA HIS A 27 -24.40 10.17 -17.33
C HIS A 27 -23.37 10.63 -18.37
N LEU A 28 -22.15 11.02 -17.95
CA LEU A 28 -21.09 11.40 -18.88
C LEU A 28 -20.39 10.13 -19.43
N PRO A 29 -20.13 10.05 -20.75
CA PRO A 29 -19.38 8.94 -21.31
C PRO A 29 -17.99 8.90 -20.66
N TRP A 30 -17.57 7.70 -20.24
CA TRP A 30 -16.25 7.52 -19.65
C TRP A 30 -15.20 7.66 -20.76
N SER A 31 -14.41 8.74 -20.73
CA SER A 31 -13.22 8.80 -21.57
C SER A 31 -12.22 7.80 -21.02
N THR A 32 -11.98 6.71 -21.75
CA THR A 32 -11.04 5.66 -21.36
C THR A 32 -9.83 5.66 -22.28
N THR A 33 -8.64 5.49 -21.69
CA THR A 33 -7.40 5.27 -22.42
C THR A 33 -6.87 3.90 -22.05
N ILE A 34 -6.56 3.10 -23.06
CA ILE A 34 -5.94 1.79 -22.87
C ILE A 34 -4.42 1.98 -22.84
N VAL A 35 -3.78 1.43 -21.81
CA VAL A 35 -2.32 1.41 -21.67
C VAL A 35 -1.85 0.00 -21.37
N SER A 36 -0.68 -0.37 -21.88
CA SER A 36 -0.05 -1.65 -21.57
C SER A 36 0.52 -1.63 -20.15
N LEU A 37 0.64 -2.81 -19.55
CA LEU A 37 1.40 -2.99 -18.32
C LEU A 37 2.89 -2.68 -18.55
N PRO A 38 3.63 -2.21 -17.53
CA PRO A 38 5.07 -2.03 -17.65
C PRO A 38 5.76 -3.40 -17.82
N LEU A 39 6.88 -3.44 -18.55
CA LEU A 39 7.77 -4.61 -18.72
C LEU A 39 7.09 -5.92 -19.21
N ASP A 40 6.02 -5.83 -20.01
CA ASP A 40 5.26 -7.02 -20.47
C ASP A 40 4.86 -7.97 -19.33
N ILE A 41 4.62 -7.41 -18.14
CA ILE A 41 4.17 -8.17 -16.96
C ILE A 41 2.77 -8.70 -17.23
N ARG A 42 2.53 -9.98 -16.90
CA ARG A 42 1.19 -10.57 -16.93
C ARG A 42 0.36 -10.04 -15.77
N SER A 43 -0.94 -9.78 -15.94
CA SER A 43 -1.75 -9.20 -14.84
C SER A 43 -1.73 -9.99 -13.54
N HIS A 44 -1.62 -11.32 -13.57
CA HIS A 44 -1.55 -12.13 -12.35
C HIS A 44 -0.23 -11.99 -11.60
N ASP A 45 0.82 -11.52 -12.28
CA ASP A 45 2.12 -11.23 -11.68
C ASP A 45 2.27 -9.72 -11.35
N PHE A 46 1.22 -8.92 -11.56
CA PHE A 46 1.27 -7.48 -11.38
C PHE A 46 0.69 -7.07 -10.03
N LEU A 47 1.49 -6.36 -9.22
CA LEU A 47 1.05 -5.82 -7.95
C LEU A 47 1.36 -4.33 -7.84
N ILE A 48 0.36 -3.52 -7.48
CA ILE A 48 0.56 -2.10 -7.13
C ILE A 48 0.91 -2.02 -5.65
N LEU A 49 2.08 -1.46 -5.35
CA LEU A 49 2.62 -1.32 -4.01
C LEU A 49 2.52 0.11 -3.46
N GLY A 50 2.25 1.10 -4.31
CA GLY A 50 2.13 2.46 -3.86
C GLY A 50 1.75 3.39 -5.00
N ASN A 51 1.16 4.53 -4.66
CA ASN A 51 0.86 5.59 -5.60
C ASN A 51 1.16 6.94 -4.96
N LEU A 52 1.70 7.87 -5.76
CA LEU A 52 1.90 9.25 -5.35
C LEU A 52 1.87 10.14 -6.59
N HIS A 53 0.95 11.10 -6.63
CA HIS A 53 0.79 12.06 -7.74
C HIS A 53 0.71 11.41 -9.13
N GLY A 54 0.07 10.23 -9.23
CA GLY A 54 -0.08 9.49 -10.49
C GLY A 54 1.14 8.64 -10.90
N LEU A 55 2.25 8.73 -10.17
CA LEU A 55 3.36 7.80 -10.26
C LEU A 55 3.06 6.58 -9.37
N LEU A 56 3.34 5.38 -9.88
CA LEU A 56 3.09 4.12 -9.19
C LEU A 56 4.41 3.41 -8.89
N VAL A 57 4.46 2.75 -7.74
CA VAL A 57 5.44 1.70 -7.47
C VAL A 57 4.72 0.38 -7.68
N VAL A 58 5.25 -0.45 -8.56
CA VAL A 58 4.67 -1.74 -8.90
C VAL A 58 5.72 -2.84 -8.84
N SER A 59 5.27 -4.07 -8.62
CA SER A 59 6.14 -5.25 -8.64
C SER A 59 5.69 -6.23 -9.71
N ASN A 60 6.68 -6.85 -10.35
CA ASN A 60 6.52 -8.11 -11.05
C ASN A 60 6.75 -9.25 -10.06
N LEU A 61 5.71 -9.99 -9.70
CA LEU A 61 5.78 -11.08 -8.71
C LEU A 61 6.63 -12.27 -9.19
N LYS A 62 6.74 -12.46 -10.51
CA LYS A 62 7.53 -13.54 -11.10
C LYS A 62 9.03 -13.25 -11.06
N THR A 63 9.44 -12.02 -11.41
CA THR A 63 10.85 -11.62 -11.42
C THR A 63 11.29 -10.95 -10.12
N SER A 64 10.33 -10.64 -9.24
CA SER A 64 10.52 -9.84 -8.02
C SER A 64 11.07 -8.43 -8.29
N GLU A 65 10.92 -7.93 -9.52
CA GLU A 65 11.39 -6.60 -9.90
C GLU A 65 10.47 -5.50 -9.40
N LEU A 66 11.07 -4.41 -8.94
CA LEU A 66 10.37 -3.18 -8.56
C LEU A 66 10.49 -2.16 -9.69
N VAL A 67 9.38 -1.53 -10.03
CA VAL A 67 9.26 -0.60 -11.16
C VAL A 67 8.56 0.67 -10.70
N LEU A 68 9.12 1.83 -11.06
CA LEU A 68 8.40 3.10 -11.07
C LEU A 68 7.68 3.22 -12.41
N TRP A 69 6.37 3.41 -12.38
CA TRP A 69 5.56 3.47 -13.60
C TRP A 69 4.60 4.66 -13.56
N ASN A 70 4.61 5.47 -14.61
CA ASN A 70 3.58 6.48 -14.86
C ASN A 70 2.65 5.97 -15.96
N PRO A 71 1.43 5.51 -15.63
CA PRO A 71 0.49 5.00 -16.61
C PRO A 71 0.08 6.02 -17.67
N THR A 72 0.08 7.31 -17.33
CA THR A 72 -0.37 8.39 -18.22
C THR A 72 0.67 8.70 -19.29
N THR A 73 1.95 8.72 -18.93
CA THR A 73 3.06 8.93 -19.89
C THR A 73 3.58 7.63 -20.49
N LYS A 74 3.17 6.47 -19.96
CA LYS A 74 3.65 5.12 -20.29
C LYS A 74 5.13 4.90 -19.96
N GLU A 75 5.80 5.88 -19.36
CA GLU A 75 7.19 5.77 -18.93
C GLU A 75 7.29 4.85 -17.71
N ASN A 76 8.29 3.98 -17.73
CA ASN A 76 8.61 3.13 -16.61
C ASN A 76 10.13 3.04 -16.41
N LYS A 77 10.53 2.74 -15.18
CA LYS A 77 11.93 2.54 -14.80
C LYS A 77 12.02 1.40 -13.81
N VAL A 78 12.80 0.37 -14.15
CA VAL A 78 13.17 -0.69 -13.22
C VAL A 78 14.11 -0.10 -12.18
N ILE A 79 13.76 -0.26 -10.91
CA ILE A 79 14.55 0.25 -9.78
C ILE A 79 15.18 -0.88 -8.97
N SER A 80 14.68 -2.11 -9.07
CA SER A 80 15.34 -3.29 -8.48
C SER A 80 16.72 -3.54 -9.07
N ASN A 81 17.62 -4.14 -8.28
CA ASN A 81 18.92 -4.60 -8.74
C ASN A 81 19.03 -6.11 -8.51
N LEU A 82 18.95 -6.88 -9.60
CA LEU A 82 19.02 -8.34 -9.57
C LEU A 82 20.40 -8.87 -9.16
N VAL A 83 21.48 -8.13 -9.46
CA VAL A 83 22.87 -8.55 -9.16
C VAL A 83 23.12 -8.59 -7.66
N LEU A 84 22.53 -7.66 -6.90
CA LEU A 84 22.73 -7.60 -5.46
C LEU A 84 21.69 -8.40 -4.67
N ALA A 85 20.63 -8.92 -5.30
CA ALA A 85 19.49 -9.67 -4.76
C ALA A 85 18.77 -9.07 -3.53
N ASN A 86 19.34 -8.03 -2.90
CA ASN A 86 18.88 -7.29 -1.74
C ASN A 86 17.94 -6.15 -2.12
N ARG A 87 17.40 -6.16 -3.35
CA ARG A 87 16.50 -5.12 -3.90
C ARG A 87 15.38 -5.72 -4.76
N CYS A 88 15.17 -7.02 -4.64
CA CYS A 88 14.01 -7.71 -5.20
C CYS A 88 12.90 -7.71 -4.16
N TYR A 89 11.66 -7.51 -4.58
CA TYR A 89 10.50 -7.49 -3.71
C TYR A 89 9.90 -8.89 -3.55
N LEU A 90 9.82 -9.36 -2.31
CA LEU A 90 9.17 -10.62 -1.97
C LEU A 90 7.80 -10.35 -1.35
N HIS A 91 6.72 -10.64 -2.07
CA HIS A 91 5.35 -10.25 -1.70
C HIS A 91 4.91 -10.59 -0.27
N GLN A 92 5.30 -11.78 0.22
CA GLN A 92 4.88 -12.25 1.54
C GLN A 92 5.74 -11.69 2.69
N TYR A 93 6.95 -11.22 2.38
CA TYR A 93 7.95 -10.88 3.38
C TYR A 93 8.27 -9.39 3.40
N ASP A 94 8.18 -8.71 2.27
CA ASP A 94 8.63 -7.32 2.17
C ASP A 94 7.47 -6.34 2.27
N ALA A 95 7.78 -5.14 2.74
CA ALA A 95 6.89 -4.00 2.69
C ALA A 95 7.51 -2.88 1.85
N VAL A 96 6.66 -2.11 1.17
CA VAL A 96 7.09 -1.00 0.33
C VAL A 96 6.30 0.25 0.68
N GLY A 97 7.02 1.36 0.80
CA GLY A 97 6.44 2.68 0.96
C GLY A 97 6.78 3.58 -0.21
N PHE A 98 5.91 4.53 -0.49
CA PHE A 98 6.15 5.53 -1.53
C PHE A 98 5.79 6.92 -1.00
N TYR A 99 6.75 7.84 -1.02
CA TYR A 99 6.62 9.15 -0.40
C TYR A 99 7.43 10.22 -1.13
N MET A 100 7.22 11.46 -0.74
CA MET A 100 8.02 12.60 -1.17
C MET A 100 8.82 13.13 0.02
N ASP A 101 10.12 13.34 -0.16
CA ASP A 101 10.96 13.91 0.90
C ASP A 101 10.85 15.44 0.96
N SER A 102 11.52 16.06 1.93
CA SER A 102 11.56 17.52 2.11
C SER A 102 12.21 18.27 0.94
N THR A 103 12.89 17.58 0.02
CA THR A 103 13.50 18.15 -1.18
C THR A 103 12.64 17.98 -2.44
N ASN A 104 11.38 17.55 -2.27
CA ASN A 104 10.44 17.19 -3.33
C ASN A 104 10.90 16.03 -4.23
N ASP A 105 11.78 15.15 -3.73
CA ASP A 105 12.15 13.94 -4.46
C ASP A 105 11.17 12.80 -4.16
N TYR A 106 10.89 11.99 -5.18
CA TYR A 106 10.09 10.78 -5.04
C TYR A 106 10.96 9.66 -4.50
N MET A 107 10.58 9.14 -3.34
CA MET A 107 11.35 8.16 -2.59
C MET A 107 10.57 6.85 -2.47
N VAL A 108 11.23 5.73 -2.75
CA VAL A 108 10.66 4.40 -2.49
C VAL A 108 11.35 3.80 -1.27
N LEU A 109 10.57 3.48 -0.25
CA LEU A 109 11.02 2.72 0.92
C LEU A 109 10.85 1.23 0.63
N HIS A 110 11.88 0.43 0.88
CA HIS A 110 11.81 -1.03 0.79
C HIS A 110 12.29 -1.62 2.11
N ILE A 111 11.38 -2.33 2.77
CA ILE A 111 11.61 -3.01 4.04
C ILE A 111 11.71 -4.49 3.73
N GLN A 112 12.94 -5.00 3.75
CA GLN A 112 13.21 -6.42 3.60
C GLN A 112 13.15 -7.10 4.95
N ARG A 113 12.34 -8.15 5.06
CA ARG A 113 12.18 -8.89 6.31
C ARG A 113 12.57 -10.34 6.10
N LYS A 114 13.30 -10.87 7.07
CA LYS A 114 13.49 -12.30 7.28
C LYS A 114 13.38 -12.56 8.77
N ASP A 115 13.15 -13.81 9.13
CA ASP A 115 13.24 -14.21 10.53
C ASP A 115 14.59 -13.71 11.09
N GLU A 116 14.51 -13.02 12.23
CA GLU A 116 15.61 -12.36 12.96
C GLU A 116 16.07 -10.98 12.50
N TRP A 117 15.84 -10.56 11.25
CA TRP A 117 16.33 -9.25 10.79
C TRP A 117 15.40 -8.49 9.85
N ILE A 118 15.46 -7.16 9.98
CA ILE A 118 14.85 -6.21 9.04
C ILE A 118 15.96 -5.33 8.45
N ARG A 119 15.93 -5.12 7.14
CA ARG A 119 16.78 -4.14 6.45
C ARG A 119 15.89 -3.15 5.71
N VAL A 120 16.22 -1.87 5.88
CA VAL A 120 15.44 -0.78 5.30
C VAL A 120 16.30 -0.06 4.28
N TYR A 121 15.76 0.15 3.10
CA TYR A 121 16.41 0.86 2.01
C TYR A 121 15.50 1.94 1.46
N THR A 122 16.10 3.01 0.96
CA THR A 122 15.40 4.05 0.21
C THR A 122 16.01 4.25 -1.16
N TYR A 123 15.15 4.26 -2.18
CA TYR A 123 15.49 4.67 -3.53
C TYR A 123 15.16 6.14 -3.69
N SER A 124 16.11 6.91 -4.21
CA SER A 124 15.86 8.28 -4.67
C SER A 124 15.62 8.28 -6.17
N ARG A 125 14.47 8.81 -6.61
CA ARG A 125 14.17 8.94 -8.05
C ARG A 125 15.13 9.91 -8.71
N ARG A 126 15.48 11.02 -8.05
CA ARG A 126 16.45 12.02 -8.55
C ARG A 126 17.85 11.45 -8.68
N LEU A 127 18.36 10.76 -7.66
CA LEU A 127 19.72 10.23 -7.64
C LEU A 127 19.86 8.90 -8.38
N GLY A 128 18.76 8.17 -8.53
CA GLY A 128 18.71 6.95 -9.32
C GLY A 128 19.30 5.72 -8.63
N PHE A 129 19.57 5.76 -7.33
CA PHE A 129 20.13 4.63 -6.58
C PHE A 129 19.43 4.41 -5.24
N TRP A 130 19.62 3.21 -4.70
CA TRP A 130 19.20 2.86 -3.34
C TRP A 130 20.31 3.09 -2.34
N ARG A 131 19.94 3.61 -1.17
CA ARG A 131 20.78 3.63 0.03
C ARG A 131 20.13 2.86 1.16
N ARG A 132 20.95 2.34 2.07
CA ARG A 132 20.48 1.70 3.30
C ARG A 132 20.19 2.76 4.35
N ILE A 133 19.10 2.58 5.09
CA ILE A 133 18.79 3.32 6.31
C ILE A 133 19.11 2.43 7.50
N TYR A 134 19.74 3.03 8.51
CA TYR A 134 20.04 2.38 9.78
C TYR A 134 19.06 2.89 10.82
N CYS A 135 17.94 2.19 10.97
CA CYS A 135 16.90 2.50 11.95
C CYS A 135 16.62 1.28 12.82
N THR A 136 16.17 1.53 14.05
CA THR A 136 15.74 0.46 14.96
C THR A 136 14.25 0.22 14.78
N ILE A 137 13.89 -1.03 14.52
CA ILE A 137 12.51 -1.53 14.53
C ILE A 137 12.42 -2.55 15.66
N ASN A 138 11.30 -2.59 16.36
CA ASN A 138 11.08 -3.55 17.43
C ASN A 138 11.21 -4.99 16.89
N LYS A 139 11.99 -5.81 17.60
CA LYS A 139 12.32 -7.19 17.20
C LYS A 139 11.09 -8.09 17.08
N ASP A 140 10.01 -7.77 17.80
CA ASP A 140 8.73 -8.48 17.67
C ASP A 140 8.25 -8.51 16.22
N TYR A 141 8.43 -7.41 15.47
CA TYR A 141 8.00 -7.29 14.09
C TYR A 141 8.90 -7.99 13.06
N HIS A 142 10.02 -8.58 13.50
CA HIS A 142 10.93 -9.30 12.61
C HIS A 142 10.37 -10.66 12.20
N LYS A 143 9.40 -11.19 12.96
CA LYS A 143 8.82 -12.50 12.69
C LYS A 143 8.03 -12.46 11.37
N ASN A 144 8.18 -13.50 10.57
CA ASN A 144 7.39 -13.71 9.36
C ASN A 144 5.88 -13.92 9.62
N SER A 145 5.47 -14.08 10.89
CA SER A 145 4.06 -14.04 11.27
C SER A 145 3.44 -12.67 11.06
N PHE A 146 4.21 -11.59 10.95
CA PHE A 146 3.67 -10.27 10.68
C PHE A 146 3.49 -10.00 9.19
N VAL A 147 2.34 -9.43 8.82
CA VAL A 147 2.08 -8.89 7.48
C VAL A 147 2.06 -7.36 7.58
N TRP A 148 2.70 -6.70 6.62
CA TRP A 148 2.82 -5.24 6.58
C TRP A 148 2.09 -4.69 5.36
N SER A 149 1.23 -3.70 5.55
CA SER A 149 0.60 -2.99 4.42
C SER A 149 1.63 -2.16 3.65
N PRO A 150 1.41 -1.87 2.35
CA PRO A 150 2.17 -0.84 1.68
C PRO A 150 1.89 0.57 2.25
N GLY A 151 2.83 1.50 2.09
CA GLY A 151 2.67 2.91 2.46
C GLY A 151 3.81 3.47 3.31
N VAL A 152 3.62 4.65 3.92
CA VAL A 152 4.50 5.18 4.98
C VAL A 152 3.88 5.04 6.38
N TYR A 153 2.59 4.71 6.41
CA TYR A 153 1.91 4.16 7.57
C TYR A 153 1.66 2.69 7.27
N PHE A 154 2.30 1.82 8.04
CA PHE A 154 2.27 0.37 7.87
C PHE A 154 1.32 -0.21 8.92
N ALA A 155 0.21 -0.79 8.49
CA ALA A 155 -0.56 -1.69 9.33
C ALA A 155 0.25 -2.98 9.46
N VAL A 156 0.55 -3.36 10.70
CA VAL A 156 1.35 -4.52 11.07
C VAL A 156 0.47 -5.47 11.86
N GLU A 157 0.19 -6.63 11.27
CA GLU A 157 -0.76 -7.62 11.80
C GLU A 157 -0.07 -8.97 11.97
N GLU A 158 -0.20 -9.58 13.15
CA GLU A 158 0.30 -10.95 13.39
C GLU A 158 -0.73 -11.99 12.95
N PHE A 159 -0.37 -12.78 11.92
CA PHE A 159 -1.13 -13.93 11.45
C PHE A 159 -1.28 -14.97 12.59
N TRP A 160 -2.42 -15.68 12.61
CA TRP A 160 -2.74 -16.82 13.50
C TRP A 160 -3.01 -16.54 14.98
N VAL A 161 -2.53 -15.43 15.55
CA VAL A 161 -2.68 -15.16 17.01
C VAL A 161 -3.68 -14.02 17.30
N GLY A 162 -4.10 -13.25 16.28
CA GLY A 162 -5.27 -12.37 16.34
C GLY A 162 -5.22 -11.19 17.32
N GLN A 163 -4.13 -11.01 18.09
CA GLN A 163 -4.13 -10.09 19.23
C GLN A 163 -3.30 -8.82 19.06
N LYS A 164 -2.42 -8.71 18.05
CA LYS A 164 -1.52 -7.56 17.92
C LYS A 164 -1.64 -6.87 16.56
N ASN A 165 -2.60 -5.96 16.46
CA ASN A 165 -2.66 -4.98 15.39
C ASN A 165 -1.93 -3.71 15.82
N LYS A 166 -0.85 -3.37 15.13
CA LYS A 166 -0.07 -2.14 15.37
C LYS A 166 0.01 -1.34 14.09
N VAL A 167 0.12 -0.03 14.22
CA VAL A 167 0.42 0.85 13.08
C VAL A 167 1.80 1.43 13.30
N LEU A 168 2.72 1.15 12.39
CA LEU A 168 4.03 1.77 12.37
C LEU A 168 4.00 2.95 11.40
N CYS A 169 4.51 4.08 11.84
CA CYS A 169 4.73 5.25 10.99
C CYS A 169 6.22 5.34 10.68
N PHE A 170 6.57 5.56 9.43
CA PHE A 170 7.91 5.97 9.03
C PHE A 170 7.97 7.49 8.92
N ASP A 171 8.74 8.14 9.79
CA ASP A 171 9.01 9.56 9.68
C ASP A 171 9.99 9.81 8.53
N VAL A 172 9.50 10.45 7.47
CA VAL A 172 10.28 10.67 6.24
C VAL A 172 11.43 11.66 6.40
N ASN A 173 11.39 12.52 7.42
CA ASN A 173 12.42 13.53 7.66
C ASN A 173 13.52 12.98 8.58
N MET A 174 13.12 12.25 9.62
CA MET A 174 14.02 11.67 10.60
C MET A 174 14.51 10.27 10.21
N GLU A 175 13.84 9.62 9.26
CA GLU A 175 14.11 8.25 8.80
C GLU A 175 14.04 7.19 9.91
N ILE A 176 13.06 7.34 10.80
CA ILE A 176 12.83 6.46 11.94
C ILE A 176 11.42 5.86 11.89
N PHE A 177 11.26 4.71 12.54
CA PHE A 177 9.95 4.11 12.76
C PHE A 177 9.42 4.46 14.14
N THR A 178 8.15 4.83 14.22
CA THR A 178 7.44 5.09 15.47
C THR A 178 6.17 4.26 15.52
N GLU A 179 5.88 3.67 16.68
CA GLU A 179 4.60 3.03 16.93
C GLU A 179 3.51 4.09 17.15
N MET A 180 2.42 4.00 16.38
CA MET A 180 1.23 4.81 16.57
C MET A 180 0.37 4.20 17.70
N PRO A 181 -0.55 5.00 18.28
CA PRO A 181 -1.53 4.50 19.25
C PRO A 181 -2.24 3.24 18.75
N ALA A 182 -2.38 2.26 19.63
CA ALA A 182 -3.06 1.01 19.33
C ALA A 182 -4.52 1.26 18.96
N PHE A 183 -5.09 0.39 18.11
CA PHE A 183 -6.53 0.33 17.96
C PHE A 183 -7.17 -0.08 19.30
N PRO A 184 -8.42 0.35 19.57
CA PRO A 184 -9.13 -0.08 20.78
C PRO A 184 -9.13 -1.60 20.90
N GLU A 185 -8.69 -2.10 22.06
CA GLU A 185 -8.48 -3.53 22.33
C GLU A 185 -9.80 -4.31 22.47
N ASP A 186 -10.92 -3.61 22.70
CA ASP A 186 -12.26 -4.20 22.91
C ASP A 186 -12.89 -4.79 21.63
N LEU A 187 -12.15 -4.82 20.53
CA LEU A 187 -12.56 -5.50 19.31
C LEU A 187 -12.08 -6.95 19.41
N ASP A 188 -12.92 -7.83 19.98
CA ASP A 188 -12.81 -9.31 19.90
C ASP A 188 -12.94 -9.79 18.43
N ILE A 189 -12.10 -9.27 17.54
CA ILE A 189 -12.32 -9.38 16.10
C ILE A 189 -11.02 -9.75 15.40
N VAL A 190 -11.11 -10.76 14.55
CA VAL A 190 -10.09 -11.08 13.55
C VAL A 190 -10.14 -9.99 12.48
N ILE A 191 -9.35 -8.94 12.69
CA ILE A 191 -8.97 -8.00 11.65
C ILE A 191 -8.13 -8.80 10.65
N CYS A 192 -8.46 -8.73 9.36
CA CYS A 192 -7.72 -9.48 8.36
C CYS A 192 -6.81 -8.63 7.47
N ARG A 193 -7.16 -7.35 7.26
CA ARG A 193 -6.38 -6.36 6.50
C ARG A 193 -6.80 -4.93 6.85
N GLY A 194 -5.81 -4.09 7.14
CA GLY A 194 -5.95 -2.64 7.24
C GLY A 194 -5.33 -1.95 6.01
N ASN A 195 -6.10 -1.11 5.31
CA ASN A 195 -5.54 -0.22 4.28
C ASN A 195 -5.51 1.21 4.80
N LEU A 196 -4.31 1.72 5.05
CA LEU A 196 -4.09 3.10 5.51
C LEU A 196 -4.09 4.04 4.32
N VAL A 197 -4.88 5.11 4.43
CA VAL A 197 -4.98 6.16 3.43
C VAL A 197 -4.95 7.51 4.12
N SER A 198 -4.23 8.47 3.56
CA SER A 198 -4.32 9.86 3.99
C SER A 198 -5.35 10.57 3.11
N VAL A 199 -6.43 11.04 3.72
CA VAL A 199 -7.48 11.79 3.03
C VAL A 199 -7.59 13.16 3.70
N ARG A 200 -7.37 14.24 2.95
CA ARG A 200 -7.43 15.62 3.45
C ARG A 200 -6.53 15.86 4.68
N ASN A 201 -5.31 15.32 4.65
CA ASN A 201 -4.34 15.37 5.75
C ASN A 201 -4.78 14.67 7.04
N GLN A 202 -5.79 13.80 6.97
CA GLN A 202 -6.22 12.96 8.08
C GLN A 202 -5.89 11.51 7.75
N LEU A 203 -5.26 10.83 8.69
CA LEU A 203 -4.95 9.41 8.54
C LEU A 203 -6.23 8.62 8.79
N GLN A 204 -6.63 7.84 7.79
CA GLN A 204 -7.79 6.98 7.84
C GLN A 204 -7.37 5.55 7.54
N ILE A 205 -8.11 4.59 8.07
CA ILE A 205 -7.90 3.17 7.80
C ILE A 205 -9.23 2.50 7.53
N PHE A 206 -9.27 1.70 6.47
CA PHE A 206 -10.33 0.73 6.26
C PHE A 206 -9.91 -0.58 6.92
N ILE A 207 -10.74 -1.05 7.86
CA ILE A 207 -10.53 -2.32 8.56
C ILE A 207 -11.56 -3.29 8.04
N SER A 208 -11.12 -4.39 7.44
CA SER A 208 -12.02 -5.48 7.07
C SER A 208 -12.06 -6.54 8.17
N TYR A 209 -13.25 -6.86 8.63
CA TYR A 209 -13.54 -7.91 9.59
C TYR A 209 -14.06 -9.15 8.87
N THR A 210 -13.75 -10.35 9.37
CA THR A 210 -14.18 -11.59 8.72
C THR A 210 -14.96 -12.56 9.59
N TYR A 211 -14.90 -12.42 10.92
CA TYR A 211 -15.61 -13.28 11.87
C TYR A 211 -16.06 -12.48 13.10
N PRO A 212 -17.28 -12.70 13.64
CA PRO A 212 -18.34 -13.59 13.14
C PRO A 212 -19.10 -13.04 11.92
N LYS A 213 -18.83 -11.78 11.54
CA LYS A 213 -19.46 -11.09 10.41
C LYS A 213 -18.40 -10.44 9.52
N ARG A 214 -18.68 -10.40 8.22
CA ARG A 214 -17.86 -9.66 7.25
C ARG A 214 -18.37 -8.24 7.15
N SER A 215 -17.65 -7.29 7.71
CA SER A 215 -17.93 -5.88 7.56
C SER A 215 -16.63 -5.14 7.25
N ILE A 216 -16.76 -3.89 6.82
CA ILE A 216 -15.65 -2.97 6.69
C ILE A 216 -16.01 -1.75 7.53
N ASP A 217 -15.08 -1.26 8.34
CA ASP A 217 -15.25 0.02 9.03
C ASP A 217 -14.19 1.00 8.58
N LEU A 218 -14.56 2.27 8.59
CA LEU A 218 -13.65 3.39 8.41
C LEU A 218 -13.33 4.00 9.77
N TRP A 219 -12.04 4.03 10.09
CA TRP A 219 -11.52 4.68 11.28
C TRP A 219 -10.64 5.86 10.91
N GLU A 220 -10.68 6.91 11.72
CA GLU A 220 -9.92 8.14 11.55
C GLU A 220 -9.05 8.39 12.79
N MET A 221 -7.79 8.78 12.59
CA MET A 221 -6.91 9.22 13.66
C MET A 221 -7.19 10.69 14.02
N VAL A 222 -7.75 10.92 15.21
CA VAL A 222 -8.11 12.24 15.72
C VAL A 222 -7.46 12.43 17.09
N HIS A 223 -6.60 13.45 17.25
CA HIS A 223 -5.88 13.74 18.50
C HIS A 223 -5.18 12.51 19.12
N ASN A 224 -4.44 11.74 18.30
CA ASN A 224 -3.75 10.51 18.71
C ASN A 224 -4.68 9.40 19.25
N LYS A 225 -5.94 9.39 18.81
CA LYS A 225 -6.89 8.31 19.09
C LYS A 225 -7.61 7.90 17.81
N TRP A 226 -7.80 6.59 17.63
CA TRP A 226 -8.63 6.06 16.57
C TRP A 226 -10.10 6.25 16.91
N LYS A 227 -10.85 6.85 15.99
CA LYS A 227 -12.30 7.04 16.07
C LYS A 227 -12.97 6.34 14.90
N ASN A 228 -13.94 5.48 15.18
CA ASN A 228 -14.79 4.91 14.14
C ASN A 228 -15.70 6.03 13.59
N VAL A 229 -15.65 6.26 12.28
CA VAL A 229 -16.41 7.31 11.60
C VAL A 229 -17.48 6.78 10.66
N SER A 230 -17.39 5.51 10.27
CA SER A 230 -18.41 4.85 9.46
C SER A 230 -18.31 3.34 9.60
N VAL A 231 -19.46 2.69 9.78
CA VAL A 231 -19.62 1.24 9.74
C VAL A 231 -20.35 0.89 8.44
N PHE A 232 -19.74 0.06 7.60
CA PHE A 232 -20.40 -0.40 6.38
C PHE A 232 -21.31 -1.61 6.69
N PRO A 233 -22.40 -1.80 5.93
CA PRO A 233 -23.30 -2.93 6.13
C PRO A 233 -22.58 -4.28 6.05
N ASP A 234 -23.11 -5.28 6.75
CA ASP A 234 -22.64 -6.66 6.68
C ASP A 234 -22.66 -7.16 5.22
N ILE A 235 -21.54 -7.71 4.77
CA ILE A 235 -21.40 -8.36 3.47
C ILE A 235 -21.82 -9.82 3.62
N PHE A 236 -23.08 -10.11 3.27
CA PHE A 236 -23.59 -11.47 3.21
C PHE A 236 -23.07 -12.20 1.97
N HIS A 237 -22.81 -13.50 2.09
CA HIS A 237 -22.54 -14.34 0.92
C HIS A 237 -23.74 -14.29 -0.02
N MET A 238 -23.51 -14.14 -1.34
CA MET A 238 -24.51 -14.61 -2.30
C MET A 238 -24.73 -16.10 -2.01
N PRO A 239 -25.98 -16.57 -1.83
CA PRO A 239 -26.22 -17.99 -1.69
C PRO A 239 -25.62 -18.67 -2.92
N LEU A 240 -24.80 -19.70 -2.69
CA LEU A 240 -24.45 -20.61 -3.76
C LEU A 240 -25.77 -21.21 -4.23
N SER A 241 -26.14 -20.98 -5.49
CA SER A 241 -27.25 -21.68 -6.11
C SER A 241 -26.97 -23.18 -6.01
N GLU A 242 -27.88 -23.91 -5.36
CA GLU A 242 -27.89 -25.39 -5.36
C GLU A 242 -28.00 -25.95 -6.78
#